data_AF-A0A6B3RPY8-F1
#
_entry.id   AF-A0A6B3RPY8-F1
#
_cell.length_a   1.000
_cell.length_b   1.000
_cell.length_c   1.000
_cell.angle_alpha   90.00
_cell.angle_beta   90.00
_cell.angle_gamma   90.00
#
_symmetry.space_group_name_H-M   'P 1'
#
loop_
_entity.id
_entity.type
_entity.pdbx_description
1 polymer ?
#
loop_
_entity_poly.entity_id
_entity_poly.type
_entity_poly.pdbx_seq_one_letter_code
_entity_poly.pdbx_strand_id
1 'polypeptide(L)'
;MSHEATNWAIKQRGLKPTTKIVLWHLCDRFNPDYGCFPSQDRLAEDCEISRSTLNEHLGQLEAAGLLRRVPRLHPVTKRQMPTRYILGFEPGFTPHVPDPCPETGHGEADDGETCAEPAPFEDDAPVELRPCPETGHGCCARPVSDSDPDPCPENAESRVRNPDTNPVREPLSKPVKEEEGAQAREAISEEFFGELLRALGLDPTALPGWWQGWPPREHVRRWRDDLGLDVDAILAVAEASRRDHPEPPDGPKALDRAIQRAAQRLKQTGAAIPQKGPGTGNGETRRRKRDEGPRPSDDELAAFYADLVNSDRFLPPSTISNTMRDAMLTRGLVTPERLRERGVR
;
A
#
# COMPACT_ATOMS: atom_id res chain seq x y z
N MET A 1 12.20 -3.54 7.44
CA MET A 1 13.48 -3.56 6.69
C MET A 1 14.28 -4.75 7.16
N SER A 2 14.53 -5.73 6.28
CA SER A 2 15.49 -6.80 6.57
C SER A 2 16.88 -6.37 6.10
N HIS A 3 17.78 -6.09 7.04
CA HIS A 3 19.16 -5.69 6.74
C HIS A 3 19.94 -6.79 6.01
N GLU A 4 19.62 -8.06 6.26
CA GLU A 4 20.25 -9.20 5.61
C GLU A 4 19.86 -9.30 4.13
N ALA A 5 18.57 -9.13 3.84
CA ALA A 5 18.04 -9.18 2.48
C ALA A 5 18.60 -8.03 1.62
N THR A 6 18.65 -6.81 2.14
CA THR A 6 19.18 -5.66 1.41
C THR A 6 20.69 -5.78 1.16
N ASN A 7 21.45 -6.30 2.13
CA ASN A 7 22.86 -6.62 1.94
C ASN A 7 23.08 -7.70 0.87
N TRP A 8 22.21 -8.72 0.80
CA TRP A 8 22.24 -9.71 -0.28
C TRP A 8 22.00 -9.07 -1.66
N ALA A 9 21.05 -8.15 -1.78
CA ALA A 9 20.78 -7.44 -3.04
C ALA A 9 22.00 -6.61 -3.51
N ILE A 10 22.72 -5.98 -2.58
CA ILE A 10 23.93 -5.19 -2.89
C ILE A 10 25.03 -6.08 -3.49
N LYS A 11 25.19 -7.30 -2.97
CA LYS A 11 26.20 -8.27 -3.42
C LYS A 11 25.98 -8.74 -4.87
N GLN A 12 24.75 -8.68 -5.39
CA GLN A 12 24.45 -9.10 -6.76
C GLN A 12 25.13 -8.19 -7.79
N ARG A 13 25.77 -8.82 -8.80
CA ARG A 13 26.50 -8.15 -9.90
C ARG A 13 25.87 -8.52 -11.25
N GLY A 14 26.17 -7.76 -12.29
CA GLY A 14 25.66 -8.02 -13.65
C GLY A 14 24.23 -7.53 -13.92
N LEU A 15 23.58 -6.87 -12.96
CA LEU A 15 22.24 -6.29 -13.13
C LEU A 15 22.32 -4.85 -13.64
N LYS A 16 21.37 -4.47 -14.52
CA LYS A 16 21.16 -3.06 -14.87
C LYS A 16 20.80 -2.25 -13.61
N PRO A 17 21.18 -0.95 -13.53
CA PRO A 17 20.93 -0.14 -12.34
C PRO A 17 19.48 -0.16 -11.85
N THR A 18 18.51 -0.01 -12.76
CA THR A 18 17.08 -0.04 -12.43
C THR A 18 16.63 -1.42 -11.95
N THR A 19 17.09 -2.51 -12.59
CA THR A 19 16.83 -3.89 -12.15
C THR A 19 17.35 -4.13 -10.73
N LYS A 20 18.50 -3.53 -10.40
CA LYS A 20 19.09 -3.62 -9.06
C LYS A 20 18.30 -2.82 -8.01
N ILE A 21 17.74 -1.66 -8.38
CA ILE A 21 16.83 -0.88 -7.53
C ILE A 21 15.56 -1.68 -7.23
N VAL A 22 14.96 -2.31 -8.24
CA VAL A 22 13.78 -3.18 -8.06
C VAL A 22 14.07 -4.32 -7.08
N LEU A 23 15.22 -5.00 -7.24
CA LEU A 23 15.65 -6.05 -6.31
C LEU A 23 15.83 -5.53 -4.88
N TRP A 24 16.43 -4.34 -4.74
CA TRP A 24 16.66 -3.73 -3.44
C TRP A 24 15.35 -3.40 -2.73
N HIS A 25 14.37 -2.80 -3.40
CA HIS A 25 13.05 -2.51 -2.83
C HIS A 25 12.25 -3.78 -2.46
N LEU A 26 12.41 -4.86 -3.22
CA LEU A 26 11.84 -6.16 -2.86
C LEU A 26 12.48 -6.73 -1.60
N CYS A 27 13.80 -6.59 -1.46
CA CYS A 27 14.54 -7.05 -0.28
C CYS A 27 14.26 -6.21 0.97
N ASP A 28 14.09 -4.90 0.81
CA ASP A 28 13.74 -4.01 1.93
C ASP A 28 12.39 -4.39 2.57
N ARG A 29 11.45 -4.83 1.73
CA ARG A 29 10.10 -5.27 2.10
C ARG A 29 10.00 -6.73 2.50
N PHE A 30 11.10 -7.48 2.43
CA PHE A 30 11.10 -8.89 2.84
C PHE A 30 10.93 -9.02 4.36
N ASN A 31 10.01 -9.91 4.75
CA ASN A 31 9.83 -10.33 6.12
C ASN A 31 10.13 -11.84 6.24
N PRO A 32 11.02 -12.29 7.14
CA PRO A 32 11.36 -13.72 7.29
C PRO A 32 10.16 -14.63 7.59
N ASP A 33 9.19 -14.16 8.38
CA ASP A 33 8.06 -14.99 8.83
C ASP A 33 6.97 -15.08 7.77
N TYR A 34 6.70 -13.97 7.08
CA TYR A 34 5.57 -13.86 6.17
C TYR A 34 5.99 -14.01 4.71
N GLY A 35 7.16 -13.50 4.32
CA GLY A 35 7.64 -13.40 2.93
C GLY A 35 7.50 -11.99 2.35
N CYS A 36 7.66 -11.86 1.02
CA CYS A 36 7.57 -10.60 0.29
C CYS A 36 6.31 -10.54 -0.60
N PHE A 37 5.43 -9.56 -0.36
CA PHE A 37 4.15 -9.39 -1.08
C PHE A 37 3.77 -7.94 -1.42
N PRO A 38 4.68 -7.08 -1.91
CA PRO A 38 4.30 -5.75 -2.36
C PRO A 38 3.31 -5.83 -3.53
N SER A 39 2.34 -4.91 -3.59
CA SER A 39 1.57 -4.72 -4.82
C SER A 39 2.50 -4.18 -5.93
N GLN A 40 2.21 -4.54 -7.18
CA GLN A 40 3.00 -4.04 -8.30
C GLN A 40 2.91 -2.52 -8.45
N ASP A 41 1.75 -1.93 -8.16
CA ASP A 41 1.57 -0.48 -8.16
C ASP A 41 2.51 0.20 -7.18
N ARG A 42 2.54 -0.31 -5.94
CA ARG A 42 3.42 0.21 -4.90
C ARG A 42 4.89 0.07 -5.29
N LEU A 43 5.28 -1.11 -5.77
CA LEU A 43 6.65 -1.40 -6.18
C LEU A 43 7.09 -0.50 -7.37
N ALA A 44 6.18 -0.21 -8.29
CA ALA A 44 6.42 0.68 -9.42
C ALA A 44 6.62 2.14 -8.96
N GLU A 45 5.78 2.62 -8.03
CA GLU A 45 5.94 3.93 -7.39
C GLU A 45 7.29 4.05 -6.69
N ASP A 46 7.68 3.06 -5.89
CA ASP A 46 8.93 3.10 -5.12
C ASP A 46 10.17 3.11 -6.02
N CYS A 47 10.09 2.43 -7.16
CA CYS A 47 11.19 2.37 -8.13
C CYS A 47 11.12 3.52 -9.15
N GLU A 48 10.12 4.40 -9.06
CA GLU A 48 9.86 5.52 -9.98
C GLU A 48 9.80 5.09 -11.47
N ILE A 49 9.17 3.94 -11.75
CA ILE A 49 9.03 3.38 -13.10
C ILE A 49 7.59 3.01 -13.43
N SER A 50 7.29 2.91 -14.72
CA SER A 50 6.00 2.40 -15.18
C SER A 50 5.81 0.92 -14.81
N ARG A 51 4.54 0.47 -14.71
CA ARG A 51 4.22 -0.95 -14.48
C ARG A 51 4.75 -1.87 -15.58
N SER A 52 4.75 -1.42 -16.83
CA SER A 52 5.31 -2.18 -17.95
C SER A 52 6.82 -2.37 -17.79
N THR A 53 7.55 -1.29 -17.48
CA THR A 53 8.99 -1.32 -17.23
C THR A 53 9.33 -2.17 -15.99
N LEU A 54 8.51 -2.09 -14.94
CA LEU A 54 8.65 -2.96 -13.78
C LEU A 54 8.55 -4.44 -14.17
N ASN A 55 7.59 -4.82 -15.02
CA ASN A 55 7.44 -6.21 -15.47
C ASN A 55 8.64 -6.71 -16.29
N GLU A 56 9.24 -5.84 -17.12
CA GLU A 56 10.49 -6.16 -17.84
C GLU A 56 11.64 -6.42 -16.87
N HIS A 57 11.81 -5.58 -15.85
CA HIS A 57 12.85 -5.77 -14.83
C HIS A 57 12.59 -6.99 -13.94
N LEU A 58 11.34 -7.29 -13.60
CA LEU A 58 10.97 -8.51 -12.90
C LEU A 58 11.29 -9.75 -13.74
N GLY A 59 11.05 -9.72 -15.05
CA GLY A 59 11.46 -10.79 -15.98
C GLY A 59 12.98 -10.98 -16.03
N GLN A 60 13.75 -9.89 -16.04
CA GLN A 60 15.23 -9.96 -15.96
C GLN A 60 15.71 -10.58 -14.64
N LEU A 61 15.05 -10.29 -13.52
CA LEU A 61 15.37 -10.89 -12.22
C LEU A 61 15.02 -12.38 -12.16
N GLU A 62 13.93 -12.79 -12.81
CA GLU A 62 13.55 -14.20 -12.96
C GLU A 62 14.53 -14.96 -13.85
N ALA A 63 14.92 -14.39 -15.00
CA ALA A 63 15.92 -14.95 -15.90
C ALA A 63 17.30 -15.07 -15.23
N ALA A 64 17.65 -14.11 -14.36
CA ALA A 64 18.87 -14.18 -13.54
C ALA A 64 18.76 -15.17 -12.37
N GLY A 65 17.62 -15.82 -12.15
CA GLY A 65 17.39 -16.76 -11.05
C GLY A 65 17.44 -16.10 -9.67
N LEU A 66 17.21 -14.79 -9.57
CA LEU A 66 17.24 -14.05 -8.31
C LEU A 66 15.85 -13.91 -7.66
N LEU A 67 14.81 -14.19 -8.42
CA LEU A 67 13.42 -14.00 -8.03
C LEU A 67 12.53 -15.07 -8.67
N ARG A 68 11.44 -15.42 -7.99
CA ARG A 68 10.31 -16.16 -8.56
C ARG A 68 8.99 -15.51 -8.14
N ARG A 69 8.11 -15.21 -9.09
CA ARG A 69 6.75 -14.74 -8.82
C ARG A 69 5.78 -15.91 -8.65
N VAL A 70 5.02 -15.93 -7.56
CA VAL A 70 3.95 -16.90 -7.31
C VAL A 70 2.62 -16.16 -7.18
N PRO A 71 1.75 -16.23 -8.20
CA PRO A 71 0.38 -15.73 -8.11
C PRO A 71 -0.36 -16.47 -6.99
N ARG A 72 -1.14 -15.74 -6.19
CA ARG A 72 -1.92 -16.31 -5.09
C ARG A 72 -3.39 -16.07 -5.32
N LEU A 73 -4.20 -17.09 -5.05
CA LEU A 73 -5.65 -17.02 -5.05
C LEU A 73 -6.16 -17.34 -3.66
N HIS A 74 -7.18 -16.63 -3.20
CA HIS A 74 -7.82 -16.92 -1.94
C HIS A 74 -8.51 -18.30 -2.04
N PRO A 75 -8.29 -19.22 -1.08
CA PRO A 75 -8.73 -20.62 -1.22
C PRO A 75 -10.25 -20.76 -1.38
N VAL A 76 -11.00 -19.98 -0.60
CA VAL A 76 -12.47 -19.98 -0.57
C VAL A 76 -13.06 -19.06 -1.63
N THR A 77 -12.74 -17.76 -1.60
CA THR A 77 -13.39 -16.74 -2.46
C THR A 77 -12.85 -16.68 -3.88
N LYS A 78 -11.78 -17.42 -4.21
CA LYS A 78 -11.06 -17.41 -5.51
C LYS A 78 -10.60 -16.03 -5.98
N ARG A 79 -10.62 -15.01 -5.10
CA ARG A 79 -10.12 -13.67 -5.39
C ARG A 79 -8.60 -13.69 -5.53
N GLN A 80 -8.09 -12.84 -6.42
CA GLN A 80 -6.65 -12.64 -6.58
C GLN A 80 -6.07 -11.99 -5.32
N MET A 81 -5.02 -12.60 -4.78
CA MET A 81 -4.24 -12.09 -3.66
C MET A 81 -2.93 -11.46 -4.18
N PRO A 82 -2.28 -10.60 -3.38
CA PRO A 82 -0.97 -10.06 -3.74
C PRO A 82 0.02 -11.16 -4.10
N THR A 83 0.69 -10.98 -5.23
CA THR A 83 1.72 -11.89 -5.73
C THR A 83 2.82 -12.06 -4.69
N ARG A 84 3.21 -13.31 -4.43
CA ARG A 84 4.38 -13.61 -3.60
C ARG A 84 5.63 -13.52 -4.44
N TYR A 85 6.61 -12.78 -3.96
CA TYR A 85 7.95 -12.71 -4.52
C TYR A 85 8.85 -13.59 -3.65
N ILE A 86 9.33 -14.69 -4.21
CA ILE A 86 10.28 -15.59 -3.54
C ILE A 86 11.67 -15.16 -3.98
N LEU A 87 12.48 -14.70 -3.04
CA LEU A 87 13.82 -14.18 -3.31
C LEU A 87 14.85 -15.33 -3.33
N GLY A 88 15.90 -15.17 -4.13
CA GLY A 88 16.92 -16.21 -4.36
C GLY A 88 17.70 -16.66 -3.12
N PHE A 89 17.64 -15.90 -2.02
CA PHE A 89 18.25 -16.29 -0.75
C PHE A 89 17.30 -17.06 0.18
N GLU A 90 16.00 -17.16 -0.12
CA GLU A 90 15.06 -17.90 0.71
C GLU A 90 15.38 -19.41 0.71
N PRO A 91 15.28 -20.10 1.85
CA PRO A 91 15.49 -21.54 1.91
C PRO A 91 14.45 -22.27 1.06
N GLY A 92 14.91 -23.17 0.18
CA GLY A 92 14.05 -23.88 -0.76
C GLY A 92 13.69 -23.07 -2.03
N PHE A 93 14.43 -22.00 -2.33
CA PHE A 93 14.33 -21.32 -3.61
C PHE A 93 14.68 -22.26 -4.77
N THR A 94 13.70 -22.52 -5.63
CA THR A 94 13.88 -23.17 -6.92
C THR A 94 13.60 -22.11 -8.00
N PRO A 95 14.56 -21.80 -8.88
CA PRO A 95 14.30 -20.95 -10.04
C PRO A 95 13.09 -21.46 -10.81
N HIS A 96 12.28 -20.55 -11.37
CA HIS A 96 11.22 -20.97 -12.28
C HIS A 96 11.89 -21.43 -13.58
N VAL A 97 11.96 -22.75 -13.77
CA VAL A 97 12.16 -23.30 -15.11
C VAL A 97 10.80 -23.17 -15.79
N PRO A 98 10.67 -22.41 -16.88
CA PRO A 98 9.45 -22.42 -17.66
C PRO A 98 9.26 -23.86 -18.16
N ASP A 99 8.16 -24.51 -17.75
CA ASP A 99 7.73 -25.74 -18.42
C ASP A 99 7.56 -25.40 -19.90
N PRO A 100 8.12 -26.19 -20.84
CA PRO A 100 7.81 -26.02 -22.25
C PRO A 100 6.29 -26.18 -22.38
N CYS A 101 5.58 -25.09 -22.68
CA CYS A 101 4.15 -25.13 -22.88
C CYS A 101 3.84 -26.25 -23.88
N PRO A 102 2.90 -27.18 -23.59
CA PRO A 102 2.47 -28.15 -24.57
C PRO A 102 1.91 -27.38 -25.77
N GLU A 103 2.44 -27.67 -26.96
CA GLU A 103 1.94 -27.14 -28.21
C GLU A 103 0.44 -27.40 -28.31
N THR A 104 -0.35 -26.36 -28.08
CA THR A 104 -1.75 -26.39 -28.46
C THR A 104 -1.75 -26.10 -29.96
N GLY A 105 -1.57 -27.17 -30.75
CA GLY A 105 -1.76 -27.15 -32.18
C GLY A 105 -3.16 -26.67 -32.50
N HIS A 106 -3.26 -25.57 -33.24
CA HIS A 106 -4.53 -25.14 -33.82
C HIS A 106 -4.77 -25.93 -35.11
N GLY A 107 -5.56 -27.00 -34.98
CA GLY A 107 -6.55 -27.48 -35.95
C GLY A 107 -6.05 -27.92 -37.33
N GLU A 108 -6.01 -29.23 -37.52
CA GLU A 108 -6.19 -29.85 -38.84
C GLU A 108 -7.49 -29.33 -39.47
N ALA A 109 -7.41 -28.85 -40.72
CA ALA A 109 -8.56 -28.78 -41.62
C ALA A 109 -8.35 -29.87 -42.67
N ASP A 110 -8.87 -31.06 -42.35
CA ASP A 110 -9.17 -32.10 -43.32
C ASP A 110 -10.65 -31.97 -43.68
N ASP A 111 -10.92 -31.47 -44.88
CA ASP A 111 -12.17 -31.69 -45.59
C ASP A 111 -11.94 -31.62 -47.10
N GLY A 112 -11.57 -32.77 -47.65
CA GLY A 112 -11.80 -33.08 -49.05
C GLY A 112 -13.27 -33.42 -49.34
N GLU A 113 -13.65 -33.17 -50.59
CA GLU A 113 -14.69 -33.85 -51.39
C GLU A 113 -16.15 -33.33 -51.43
N THR A 114 -16.46 -32.70 -52.59
CA THR A 114 -17.50 -33.12 -53.57
C THR A 114 -18.75 -32.22 -53.77
N CYS A 115 -18.72 -31.53 -54.93
CA CYS A 115 -19.73 -31.37 -56.01
C CYS A 115 -21.21 -31.04 -55.70
N ALA A 116 -21.73 -29.94 -56.29
CA ALA A 116 -22.68 -29.96 -57.44
C ALA A 116 -23.35 -28.57 -57.74
N GLU A 117 -23.00 -27.98 -58.90
CA GLU A 117 -23.75 -27.24 -59.95
C GLU A 117 -25.25 -26.87 -59.75
N PRO A 118 -25.80 -25.75 -60.33
CA PRO A 118 -25.85 -25.53 -61.80
C PRO A 118 -25.77 -24.08 -62.41
N ALA A 119 -25.00 -23.96 -63.51
CA ALA A 119 -25.27 -23.43 -64.90
C ALA A 119 -26.20 -22.20 -65.20
N PRO A 120 -26.19 -21.57 -66.42
CA PRO A 120 -25.17 -21.45 -67.52
C PRO A 120 -25.08 -20.04 -68.22
N PHE A 121 -24.17 -19.92 -69.22
CA PHE A 121 -24.06 -19.04 -70.43
C PHE A 121 -22.71 -18.29 -70.50
N GLU A 122 -21.91 -18.23 -71.59
CA GLU A 122 -21.97 -18.72 -72.97
C GLU A 122 -20.55 -18.60 -73.60
N ASP A 123 -20.29 -19.45 -74.60
CA ASP A 123 -19.35 -19.36 -75.74
C ASP A 123 -17.80 -19.46 -75.67
N ASP A 124 -17.34 -20.42 -76.51
CA ASP A 124 -16.16 -20.51 -77.39
C ASP A 124 -14.69 -20.63 -76.89
N ALA A 125 -14.05 -21.73 -77.33
CA ALA A 125 -12.61 -22.05 -77.35
C ALA A 125 -11.93 -21.48 -78.63
N PRO A 126 -10.61 -21.69 -78.97
CA PRO A 126 -9.53 -22.51 -78.35
C PRO A 126 -8.07 -21.94 -78.30
N VAL A 127 -7.25 -22.52 -77.41
CA VAL A 127 -5.84 -23.07 -77.49
C VAL A 127 -4.70 -22.35 -78.26
N GLU A 128 -3.52 -22.16 -77.62
CA GLU A 128 -2.17 -22.67 -78.02
C GLU A 128 -1.01 -22.06 -77.17
N LEU A 129 0.16 -22.70 -77.20
CA LEU A 129 1.21 -22.78 -76.15
C LEU A 129 2.45 -21.87 -76.35
N ARG A 130 3.02 -21.41 -75.22
CA ARG A 130 4.49 -21.27 -74.85
C ARG A 130 5.36 -20.18 -75.55
N PRO A 131 6.40 -19.58 -74.88
CA PRO A 131 7.57 -20.29 -74.31
C PRO A 131 8.20 -19.78 -72.97
N CYS A 132 8.95 -20.68 -72.32
CA CYS A 132 9.83 -20.49 -71.15
C CYS A 132 11.16 -19.79 -71.52
N PRO A 133 12.04 -19.41 -70.55
CA PRO A 133 13.09 -20.37 -70.13
C PRO A 133 13.56 -20.29 -68.66
N GLU A 134 14.21 -21.38 -68.22
CA GLU A 134 14.94 -21.56 -66.96
C GLU A 134 16.32 -20.88 -66.97
N THR A 135 16.79 -20.45 -65.79
CA THR A 135 18.22 -20.41 -65.45
C THR A 135 18.38 -20.85 -64.00
N GLY A 136 19.17 -21.90 -63.77
CA GLY A 136 19.46 -22.47 -62.47
C GLY A 136 20.76 -21.98 -61.82
N HIS A 137 21.16 -22.73 -60.77
CA HIS A 137 22.32 -22.62 -59.87
C HIS A 137 22.06 -21.73 -58.63
N GLY A 138 22.01 -22.19 -57.38
CA GLY A 138 22.52 -23.41 -56.75
C GLY A 138 23.82 -23.11 -56.00
N CYS A 139 23.77 -22.88 -54.67
CA CYS A 139 24.72 -23.42 -53.68
C CYS A 139 24.40 -22.98 -52.25
N CYS A 140 24.52 -23.96 -51.36
CA CYS A 140 24.29 -23.93 -49.94
C CYS A 140 25.36 -23.10 -49.22
N ALA A 141 24.94 -22.09 -48.46
CA ALA A 141 25.70 -21.55 -47.35
C ALA A 141 24.73 -21.32 -46.18
N ARG A 142 24.86 -22.15 -45.14
CA ARG A 142 24.22 -21.91 -43.84
C ARG A 142 24.83 -20.64 -43.22
N PRO A 143 24.04 -19.68 -42.72
CA PRO A 143 24.48 -18.87 -41.60
C PRO A 143 24.16 -19.62 -40.31
N VAL A 144 25.22 -20.01 -39.59
CA VAL A 144 25.14 -20.46 -38.20
C VAL A 144 25.10 -19.21 -37.33
N SER A 145 23.97 -18.96 -36.70
CA SER A 145 23.87 -18.13 -35.49
C SER A 145 22.78 -18.75 -34.61
N ASP A 146 23.21 -19.48 -33.57
CA ASP A 146 22.37 -19.98 -32.48
C ASP A 146 21.92 -18.81 -31.60
N SER A 147 20.86 -18.11 -32.00
CA SER A 147 20.16 -17.16 -31.13
C SER A 147 18.71 -17.07 -31.58
N ASP A 148 17.78 -17.53 -30.74
CA ASP A 148 16.35 -17.35 -30.97
C ASP A 148 16.04 -15.84 -31.13
N PRO A 149 15.21 -15.44 -32.12
CA PRO A 149 14.74 -14.06 -32.19
C PRO A 149 13.76 -13.81 -31.03
N ASP A 150 14.11 -12.88 -30.14
CA ASP A 150 13.14 -12.31 -29.19
C ASP A 150 11.88 -11.88 -29.97
N PRO A 151 10.65 -12.19 -29.52
CA PRO A 151 9.44 -11.71 -30.18
C PRO A 151 9.41 -10.18 -30.10
N CYS A 152 9.82 -9.55 -31.19
CA CYS A 152 9.81 -8.11 -31.35
C CYS A 152 8.35 -7.68 -31.55
N PRO A 153 7.81 -6.72 -30.77
CA PRO A 153 6.46 -6.21 -31.03
C PRO A 153 6.46 -5.43 -32.35
N GLU A 154 5.73 -5.93 -33.35
CA GLU A 154 5.49 -5.21 -34.60
C GLU A 154 4.87 -3.85 -34.30
N ASN A 155 5.55 -2.77 -34.71
CA ASN A 155 5.00 -1.42 -34.70
C ASN A 155 4.91 -0.94 -36.14
N ALA A 156 3.68 -0.90 -36.68
CA ALA A 156 3.38 -0.16 -37.90
C ALA A 156 3.32 1.36 -37.62
N GLU A 157 3.49 2.12 -38.70
CA GLU A 157 3.90 3.52 -38.76
C GLU A 157 3.13 4.47 -37.82
N SER A 158 3.90 5.21 -37.01
CA SER A 158 3.49 6.43 -36.30
C SER A 158 2.31 6.28 -35.32
N ARG A 159 2.54 5.59 -34.20
CA ARG A 159 1.98 6.04 -32.92
C ARG A 159 3.02 5.90 -31.82
N VAL A 160 3.73 7.00 -31.59
CA VAL A 160 4.64 7.21 -30.45
C VAL A 160 4.02 6.57 -29.21
N ARG A 161 4.56 5.45 -28.74
CA ARG A 161 4.42 5.11 -27.33
C ARG A 161 5.11 6.27 -26.63
N ASN A 162 4.36 7.10 -25.90
CA ASN A 162 4.96 7.98 -24.91
C ASN A 162 5.10 7.14 -23.63
N PRO A 163 6.26 6.51 -23.36
CA PRO A 163 6.56 6.04 -22.01
C PRO A 163 6.84 7.22 -21.06
N ASP A 164 6.93 8.45 -21.59
CA ASP A 164 7.16 9.65 -20.81
C ASP A 164 5.88 10.12 -20.13
N THR A 165 5.63 9.55 -18.95
CA THR A 165 5.18 10.36 -17.81
C THR A 165 6.38 10.60 -16.91
N ASN A 166 7.44 11.20 -17.46
CA ASN A 166 8.49 11.81 -16.65
C ASN A 166 8.06 13.25 -16.36
N PRO A 167 7.63 13.61 -15.14
CA PRO A 167 7.68 15.00 -14.74
C PRO A 167 9.16 15.37 -14.64
N VAL A 168 9.69 15.98 -15.71
CA VAL A 168 11.02 16.58 -15.76
C VAL A 168 11.23 17.38 -14.47
N ARG A 169 12.01 16.83 -13.55
CA ARG A 169 12.75 17.60 -12.55
C ARG A 169 14.09 17.87 -13.19
N GLU A 170 14.27 19.09 -13.68
CA GLU A 170 15.53 19.53 -14.25
C GLU A 170 16.69 19.17 -13.32
N PRO A 171 17.80 18.64 -13.85
CA PRO A 171 18.98 18.36 -13.03
C PRO A 171 19.46 19.67 -12.42
N LEU A 172 19.53 19.71 -11.08
CA LEU A 172 20.13 20.79 -10.31
C LEU A 172 21.55 21.04 -10.81
N SER A 173 21.68 21.99 -11.74
CA SER A 173 22.95 22.45 -12.30
C SER A 173 23.52 23.52 -11.38
N LYS A 174 23.74 23.18 -10.11
CA LYS A 174 24.51 23.95 -9.16
C LYS A 174 25.25 22.95 -8.27
N PRO A 175 26.57 23.10 -8.05
CA PRO A 175 27.21 22.33 -7.00
C PRO A 175 26.45 22.60 -5.70
N VAL A 176 26.25 21.57 -4.88
CA VAL A 176 25.72 21.71 -3.52
C VAL A 176 26.75 22.55 -2.76
N LYS A 177 26.60 23.87 -2.87
CA LYS A 177 26.97 24.78 -1.81
C LYS A 177 26.07 24.40 -0.64
N GLU A 178 26.69 23.87 0.42
CA GLU A 178 26.36 24.36 1.75
C GLU A 178 26.34 25.90 1.65
N GLU A 179 25.16 26.49 1.51
CA GLU A 179 24.89 27.89 1.84
C GLU A 179 23.39 28.18 1.68
N GLU A 180 22.78 28.50 2.82
CA GLU A 180 21.84 29.61 2.97
C GLU A 180 21.15 30.11 1.69
N GLY A 181 19.94 29.63 1.41
CA GLY A 181 19.26 30.08 0.20
C GLY A 181 17.84 29.61 -0.03
N ALA A 182 17.08 29.26 1.01
CA ALA A 182 15.63 29.12 0.90
C ALA A 182 14.96 30.30 1.61
N GLN A 183 14.87 31.41 0.88
CA GLN A 183 13.83 32.44 0.95
C GLN A 183 13.21 32.72 2.33
N ALA A 184 13.52 33.91 2.84
CA ALA A 184 12.83 34.60 3.93
C ALA A 184 11.29 34.51 3.84
N ARG A 185 10.75 33.43 4.38
CA ARG A 185 9.38 33.35 4.87
C ARG A 185 9.55 33.18 6.37
N GLU A 186 9.52 34.28 7.12
CA GLU A 186 9.82 34.38 8.55
C GLU A 186 9.73 33.02 9.24
N ALA A 187 10.91 32.41 9.46
CA ALA A 187 11.02 31.28 10.35
C ALA A 187 10.34 31.68 11.67
N ILE A 188 9.67 30.74 12.32
CA ILE A 188 9.20 30.96 13.69
C ILE A 188 10.34 31.59 14.51
N SER A 189 10.05 32.58 15.36
CA SER A 189 11.10 33.25 16.11
C SER A 189 11.85 32.22 16.97
N GLU A 190 13.17 32.32 17.03
CA GLU A 190 14.00 31.44 17.88
C GLU A 190 13.60 31.59 19.37
N GLU A 191 13.10 32.77 19.74
CA GLU A 191 12.51 33.03 21.06
C GLU A 191 11.28 32.14 21.31
N PHE A 192 10.31 32.13 20.39
CA PHE A 192 9.11 31.29 20.50
C PHE A 192 9.45 29.80 20.49
N PHE A 193 10.36 29.37 19.60
CA PHE A 193 10.77 27.97 19.58
C PHE A 193 11.47 27.59 20.90
N GLY A 194 12.30 28.47 21.46
CA GLY A 194 12.90 28.30 22.77
C GLY A 194 11.88 28.23 23.91
N GLU A 195 10.84 29.05 23.88
CA GLU A 195 9.73 28.99 24.83
C GLU A 195 8.95 27.68 24.74
N LEU A 196 8.67 27.21 23.53
CA LEU A 196 8.03 25.93 23.30
C LEU A 196 8.87 24.77 23.86
N LEU A 197 10.19 24.78 23.63
CA LEU A 197 11.09 23.77 24.18
C LEU A 197 11.07 23.78 25.71
N ARG A 198 11.14 24.96 26.34
CA ARG A 198 11.03 25.10 27.80
C ARG A 198 9.68 24.61 28.32
N ALA A 199 8.58 24.93 27.65
CA ALA A 199 7.24 24.45 27.99
C ALA A 199 7.11 22.92 27.88
N LEU A 200 7.93 22.28 27.03
CA LEU A 200 8.01 20.84 26.88
C LEU A 200 9.01 20.16 27.81
N GLY A 201 9.73 20.93 28.63
CA GLY A 201 10.79 20.42 29.50
C GLY A 201 12.05 19.98 28.75
N LEU A 202 12.27 20.49 27.55
CA LEU A 202 13.46 20.23 26.74
C LEU A 202 14.50 21.32 26.95
N ASP A 203 15.76 20.91 27.11
CA ASP A 203 16.90 21.83 27.16
C ASP A 203 17.26 22.29 25.74
N PRO A 204 17.19 23.61 25.44
CA PRO A 204 17.54 24.14 24.12
C PRO A 204 19.01 23.91 23.74
N THR A 205 19.89 23.63 24.70
CA THR A 205 21.32 23.35 24.46
C THR A 205 21.61 21.87 24.22
N ALA A 206 20.69 20.97 24.55
CA ALA A 206 20.87 19.51 24.47
C ALA A 206 19.62 18.81 23.87
N LEU A 207 19.25 19.21 22.65
CA LEU A 207 18.04 18.71 21.99
C LEU A 207 18.19 17.28 21.46
N PRO A 208 17.17 16.41 21.59
CA PRO A 208 17.10 15.14 20.87
C PRO A 208 17.12 15.34 19.35
N GLY A 209 17.60 14.34 18.59
CA GLY A 209 17.78 14.47 17.13
C GLY A 209 16.55 14.95 16.35
N TRP A 210 15.34 14.57 16.78
CA TRP A 210 14.07 14.98 16.16
C TRP A 210 13.66 16.43 16.44
N TRP A 211 14.32 17.10 17.40
CA TRP A 211 14.14 18.52 17.73
C TRP A 211 15.29 19.39 17.20
N GLN A 212 16.27 18.80 16.52
CA GLN A 212 17.40 19.51 15.92
C GLN A 212 17.10 19.97 14.48
N GLY A 213 17.74 21.08 14.09
CA GLY A 213 17.69 21.60 12.72
C GLY A 213 16.37 22.28 12.34
N TRP A 214 16.17 22.44 11.03
CA TRP A 214 15.03 23.13 10.44
C TRP A 214 13.69 22.35 10.45
N PRO A 215 13.64 21.00 10.29
CA PRO A 215 12.38 20.25 10.25
C PRO A 215 11.41 20.50 11.43
N PRO A 216 11.84 20.52 12.70
CA PRO A 216 10.93 20.81 13.81
C PRO A 216 10.40 22.25 13.80
N ARG A 217 11.19 23.20 13.31
CA ARG A 217 10.77 24.61 13.16
C ARG A 217 9.69 24.75 12.10
N GLU A 218 9.84 24.04 10.98
CA GLU A 218 8.81 23.98 9.95
C GLU A 218 7.52 23.32 10.49
N HIS A 219 7.67 22.26 11.27
CA HIS A 219 6.52 21.54 11.85
C HIS A 219 5.69 22.44 12.78
N VAL A 220 6.36 23.20 13.65
CA VAL A 220 5.71 24.17 14.53
C VAL A 220 5.10 25.32 13.75
N ARG A 221 5.77 25.79 12.70
CA ARG A 221 5.23 26.80 11.79
C ARG A 221 3.91 26.36 11.16
N ARG A 222 3.80 25.11 10.71
CA ARG A 222 2.56 24.56 10.14
C ARG A 222 1.41 24.56 11.14
N TRP A 223 1.67 24.40 12.44
CA TRP A 223 0.61 24.54 13.44
C TRP A 223 0.04 25.96 13.49
N ARG A 224 0.90 26.98 13.35
CA ARG A 224 0.46 28.38 13.29
C ARG A 224 -0.25 28.69 11.97
N ASP A 225 0.40 28.40 10.86
CA ASP A 225 -0.01 28.82 9.52
C ASP A 225 -1.21 27.98 9.00
N ASP A 226 -1.20 26.65 9.18
CA ASP A 226 -2.24 25.76 8.62
C ASP A 226 -3.43 25.57 9.57
N LEU A 227 -3.18 25.54 10.90
CA LEU A 227 -4.24 25.35 11.89
C LEU A 227 -4.79 26.66 12.46
N GLY A 228 -4.14 27.79 12.18
CA GLY A 228 -4.57 29.12 12.61
C GLY A 228 -4.47 29.32 14.12
N LEU A 229 -3.58 28.59 14.79
CA LEU A 229 -3.34 28.75 16.23
C LEU A 229 -2.35 29.90 16.48
N ASP A 230 -2.63 30.74 17.46
CA ASP A 230 -1.68 31.72 17.95
C ASP A 230 -0.56 31.05 18.76
N VAL A 231 0.51 31.81 19.01
CA VAL A 231 1.69 31.37 19.78
C VAL A 231 1.28 30.91 21.19
N ASP A 232 0.41 31.67 21.85
CA ASP A 232 -0.03 31.40 23.22
C ASP A 232 -0.84 30.10 23.32
N ALA A 233 -1.70 29.80 22.35
CA ALA A 233 -2.45 28.55 22.31
C ALA A 233 -1.52 27.35 22.07
N ILE A 234 -0.49 27.49 21.24
CA ILE A 234 0.49 26.42 21.03
C ILE A 234 1.25 26.14 22.33
N LEU A 235 1.73 27.18 23.03
CA LEU A 235 2.39 27.04 24.33
C LEU A 235 1.46 26.42 25.39
N ALA A 236 0.20 26.88 25.47
CA ALA A 236 -0.78 26.33 26.39
C ALA A 236 -1.06 24.84 26.14
N VAL A 237 -1.10 24.41 24.88
CA VAL A 237 -1.23 22.99 24.52
C VAL A 237 0.02 22.20 24.91
N ALA A 238 1.22 22.76 24.70
CA ALA A 238 2.47 22.13 25.10
C ALA A 238 2.53 21.91 26.61
N GLU A 239 2.24 22.93 27.42
CA GLU A 239 2.16 22.83 28.87
C GLU A 239 1.10 21.83 29.34
N ALA A 240 -0.11 21.90 28.77
CA ALA A 240 -1.18 20.96 29.09
C ALA A 240 -0.78 19.53 28.75
N SER A 241 -0.05 19.33 27.65
CA SER A 241 0.51 18.03 27.31
C SER A 241 1.52 17.55 28.34
N ARG A 242 2.31 18.44 28.97
CA ARG A 242 3.27 18.06 30.02
C ARG A 242 2.59 17.73 31.34
N ARG A 243 1.47 18.37 31.65
CA ARG A 243 0.64 18.01 32.82
C ARG A 243 0.07 16.59 32.69
N ASP A 244 -0.39 16.22 31.48
CA ASP A 244 -0.92 14.88 31.21
C ASP A 244 0.18 13.82 31.02
N HIS A 245 1.34 14.22 30.47
CA HIS A 245 2.48 13.36 30.16
C HIS A 245 3.80 14.04 30.56
N PRO A 246 4.40 13.71 31.72
CA PRO A 246 5.56 14.43 32.23
C PRO A 246 6.84 14.22 31.41
N GLU A 247 7.00 13.08 30.74
CA GLU A 247 8.20 12.75 29.95
C GLU A 247 8.21 13.48 28.60
N PRO A 248 9.28 14.24 28.25
CA PRO A 248 9.32 15.11 27.07
C PRO A 248 9.00 14.33 25.77
N PRO A 249 8.30 14.96 24.81
CA PRO A 249 7.94 14.29 23.57
C PRO A 249 9.17 13.98 22.70
N ASP A 250 9.19 12.79 22.10
CA ASP A 250 10.25 12.35 21.18
C ASP A 250 10.48 13.34 20.02
N GLY A 251 9.42 14.03 19.58
CA GLY A 251 9.47 15.01 18.50
C GLY A 251 8.20 15.85 18.41
N PRO A 252 8.19 16.92 17.59
CA PRO A 252 7.03 17.81 17.44
C PRO A 252 5.74 17.06 17.09
N LYS A 253 5.83 16.05 16.23
CA LYS A 253 4.70 15.23 15.77
C LYS A 253 3.88 14.59 16.90
N ALA A 254 4.48 14.33 18.07
CA ALA A 254 3.76 13.81 19.22
C ALA A 254 2.63 14.76 19.70
N LEU A 255 2.78 16.07 19.45
CA LEU A 255 1.81 17.09 19.82
C LEU A 255 0.70 17.29 18.78
N ASP A 256 0.82 16.75 17.56
CA ASP A 256 -0.11 17.01 16.45
C ASP A 256 -1.56 16.75 16.84
N ARG A 257 -1.84 15.61 17.51
CA ARG A 257 -3.21 15.28 17.93
C ARG A 257 -3.73 16.23 19.00
N ALA A 258 -2.87 16.76 19.88
CA ALA A 258 -3.28 17.71 20.90
C ALA A 258 -3.57 19.08 20.28
N ILE A 259 -2.72 19.51 19.36
CA ILE A 259 -2.81 20.77 18.65
C ILE A 259 -4.00 20.80 17.68
N GLN A 260 -4.23 19.73 16.92
CA GLN A 260 -5.43 19.58 16.08
C GLN A 260 -6.73 19.66 16.90
N ARG A 261 -6.76 19.05 18.10
CA ARG A 261 -7.91 19.15 19.01
C ARG A 261 -8.11 20.58 19.53
N ALA A 262 -7.02 21.29 19.84
CA ALA A 262 -7.09 22.68 20.25
C ALA A 262 -7.61 23.59 19.12
N ALA A 263 -7.12 23.39 17.90
CA ALA A 263 -7.59 24.12 16.71
C ALA A 263 -9.08 23.84 16.42
N GLN A 264 -9.52 22.57 16.53
CA GLN A 264 -10.94 22.22 16.38
C GLN A 264 -11.82 22.89 17.44
N ARG A 265 -11.36 22.95 18.69
CA ARG A 265 -12.06 23.67 19.77
C ARG A 265 -12.13 25.16 19.49
N LEU A 266 -11.03 25.79 19.09
CA LEU A 266 -11.00 27.20 18.72
C LEU A 266 -12.03 27.51 17.62
N LYS A 267 -12.12 26.65 16.60
CA LYS A 267 -13.12 26.76 15.52
C LYS A 267 -14.56 26.58 15.99
N GLN A 268 -14.81 25.78 17.02
CA GLN A 268 -16.16 25.49 17.53
C GLN A 268 -16.65 26.51 18.57
N THR A 269 -15.76 26.99 19.45
CA THR A 269 -16.13 27.84 20.60
C THR A 269 -15.63 29.28 20.50
N GLY A 270 -14.80 29.62 19.51
CA GLY A 270 -14.21 30.96 19.35
C GLY A 270 -13.25 31.38 20.47
N ALA A 271 -12.97 30.47 21.42
CA ALA A 271 -12.14 30.72 22.59
C ALA A 271 -10.94 29.78 22.58
N ALA A 272 -9.74 30.35 22.70
CA ALA A 272 -8.55 29.62 23.10
C ALA A 272 -8.74 29.14 24.55
N ILE A 273 -8.18 27.97 24.83
CA ILE A 273 -8.37 27.11 26.02
C ILE A 273 -8.58 27.91 27.33
N PRO A 274 -9.57 27.55 28.19
CA PRO A 274 -9.68 28.18 29.51
C PRO A 274 -8.48 27.81 30.38
N GLN A 275 -7.76 28.82 30.84
CA GLN A 275 -6.75 28.75 31.91
C GLN A 275 -7.40 28.16 33.16
N LYS A 276 -7.28 26.84 33.36
CA LYS A 276 -7.72 26.19 34.60
C LYS A 276 -6.55 26.24 35.58
N GLY A 277 -6.68 27.08 36.61
CA GLY A 277 -5.75 27.17 37.74
C GLY A 277 -5.57 25.83 38.48
N PRO A 278 -4.64 25.77 39.45
CA PRO A 278 -4.12 24.51 40.00
C PRO A 278 -5.19 23.84 40.85
N GLY A 279 -5.90 22.89 40.25
CA GLY A 279 -6.83 21.99 40.93
C GLY A 279 -6.22 20.60 41.00
N THR A 280 -5.77 20.22 42.18
CA THR A 280 -5.35 18.88 42.57
C THR A 280 -6.37 17.83 42.09
N GLY A 281 -5.92 16.84 41.32
CA GLY A 281 -6.79 15.77 40.85
C GLY A 281 -5.98 14.69 40.14
N ASN A 282 -5.90 13.53 40.78
CA ASN A 282 -5.11 12.37 40.39
C ASN A 282 -5.22 11.99 38.91
N GLY A 283 -4.07 11.64 38.34
CA GLY A 283 -3.97 11.07 37.02
C GLY A 283 -4.63 9.70 36.96
N GLU A 284 -5.58 9.56 36.03
CA GLU A 284 -5.91 8.30 35.40
C GLU A 284 -6.37 8.56 33.97
N THR A 285 -5.72 7.87 33.05
CA THR A 285 -5.89 7.89 31.60
C THR A 285 -7.36 7.91 31.16
N ARG A 286 -7.70 8.83 30.24
CA ARG A 286 -9.02 9.02 29.62
C ARG A 286 -9.63 7.72 29.07
N ARG A 287 -10.38 7.00 29.90
CA ARG A 287 -11.44 6.10 29.47
C ARG A 287 -12.64 6.99 29.10
N ARG A 288 -13.24 6.77 27.93
CA ARG A 288 -14.40 7.53 27.42
C ARG A 288 -15.44 7.69 28.53
N LYS A 289 -15.80 8.94 28.84
CA LYS A 289 -16.88 9.29 29.77
C LYS A 289 -18.19 8.75 29.18
N ARG A 290 -18.55 7.53 29.60
CA ARG A 290 -19.91 6.99 29.49
C ARG A 290 -20.72 7.74 30.54
N ASP A 291 -21.93 8.20 30.19
CA ASP A 291 -22.81 8.89 31.14
C ASP A 291 -22.88 8.12 32.48
N GLU A 292 -22.66 8.83 33.57
CA GLU A 292 -22.68 8.33 34.95
C GLU A 292 -24.13 8.10 35.41
N GLY A 293 -24.83 7.20 34.73
CA GLY A 293 -25.90 6.44 35.35
C GLY A 293 -25.30 5.25 36.13
N PRO A 294 -25.96 4.76 37.19
CA PRO A 294 -25.63 3.46 37.76
C PRO A 294 -25.52 2.45 36.63
N ARG A 295 -24.44 1.67 36.56
CA ARG A 295 -24.36 0.58 35.60
C ARG A 295 -25.53 -0.35 35.91
N PRO A 296 -26.40 -0.66 34.93
CA PRO A 296 -27.49 -1.59 35.17
C PRO A 296 -26.91 -2.88 35.72
N SER A 297 -27.50 -3.38 36.79
CA SER A 297 -27.08 -4.64 37.39
C SER A 297 -27.19 -5.78 36.36
N ASP A 298 -26.44 -6.87 36.55
CA ASP A 298 -26.56 -8.04 35.68
C ASP A 298 -27.99 -8.59 35.65
N ASP A 299 -28.74 -8.40 36.75
CA ASP A 299 -30.16 -8.75 36.86
C ASP A 299 -31.05 -7.85 35.99
N GLU A 300 -30.80 -6.53 35.99
CA GLU A 300 -31.52 -5.57 35.14
C GLU A 300 -31.24 -5.81 33.66
N LEU A 301 -30.00 -6.14 33.30
CA LEU A 301 -29.63 -6.48 31.93
C LEU A 301 -30.30 -7.79 31.49
N ALA A 302 -30.32 -8.81 32.35
CA ALA A 302 -31.00 -10.07 32.06
C ALA A 302 -32.51 -9.87 31.87
N ALA A 303 -33.15 -9.03 32.70
CA ALA A 303 -34.56 -8.68 32.53
C ALA A 303 -34.85 -7.93 31.23
N PHE A 304 -33.98 -6.97 30.86
CA PHE A 304 -34.11 -6.22 29.61
C PHE A 304 -34.01 -7.12 28.37
N TYR A 305 -33.01 -8.01 28.34
CA TYR A 305 -32.87 -8.94 27.22
C TYR A 305 -33.97 -10.01 27.20
N ALA A 306 -34.47 -10.42 28.36
CA ALA A 306 -35.60 -11.36 28.45
C ALA A 306 -36.88 -10.74 27.89
N ASP A 307 -37.18 -9.47 28.21
CA ASP A 307 -38.31 -8.74 27.61
C ASP A 307 -38.19 -8.69 26.08
N LEU A 308 -36.98 -8.39 25.58
CA LEU A 308 -36.73 -8.34 24.14
C LEU A 308 -36.93 -9.71 23.45
N VAL A 309 -36.50 -10.81 24.09
CA VAL A 309 -36.68 -12.17 23.57
C VAL A 309 -38.14 -12.62 23.62
N ASN A 310 -38.85 -12.29 24.69
CA ASN A 310 -40.26 -12.62 24.87
C ASN A 310 -41.17 -11.80 23.97
N SER A 311 -40.80 -10.55 23.65
CA SER A 311 -41.49 -9.73 22.65
C SER A 311 -41.36 -10.27 21.22
N ASP A 312 -42.16 -9.75 20.29
CA ASP A 312 -42.03 -10.06 18.86
C ASP A 312 -41.16 -9.03 18.09
N ARG A 313 -40.44 -8.16 18.81
CA ARG A 313 -39.57 -7.14 18.19
C ARG A 313 -38.43 -7.79 17.42
N PHE A 314 -37.89 -7.09 16.42
CA PHE A 314 -36.73 -7.60 15.67
C PHE A 314 -35.52 -7.79 16.60
N LEU A 315 -34.96 -9.01 16.59
CA LEU A 315 -33.76 -9.37 17.35
C LEU A 315 -32.62 -9.60 16.33
N PRO A 316 -31.62 -8.71 16.26
CA PRO A 316 -30.47 -8.92 15.37
C PRO A 316 -29.68 -10.18 15.78
N PRO A 317 -29.12 -10.92 14.82
CA PRO A 317 -28.25 -12.06 15.12
C PRO A 317 -27.04 -11.60 15.94
N SER A 318 -26.62 -12.38 16.93
CA SER A 318 -25.54 -12.08 17.90
C SER A 318 -25.79 -10.95 18.92
N THR A 319 -27.02 -10.46 19.05
CA THR A 319 -27.37 -9.43 20.07
C THR A 319 -27.24 -9.94 21.51
N ILE A 320 -27.41 -11.24 21.72
CA ILE A 320 -27.39 -11.88 23.04
C ILE A 320 -26.11 -12.70 23.16
N SER A 321 -25.29 -12.39 24.14
CA SER A 321 -24.10 -13.18 24.46
C SER A 321 -24.47 -14.49 25.17
N ASN A 322 -23.60 -15.50 25.06
CA ASN A 322 -23.79 -16.78 25.76
C ASN A 322 -23.93 -16.59 27.28
N THR A 323 -23.16 -15.67 27.86
CA THR A 323 -23.25 -15.30 29.27
C THR A 323 -24.63 -14.74 29.63
N MET A 324 -25.20 -13.87 28.79
CA MET A 324 -26.52 -13.29 29.03
C MET A 324 -27.64 -14.32 28.82
N ARG A 325 -27.49 -15.20 27.82
CA ARG A 325 -28.38 -16.35 27.60
C ARG A 325 -28.46 -17.24 28.84
N ASP A 326 -27.31 -17.63 29.38
CA ASP A 326 -27.24 -18.49 30.56
C ASP A 326 -27.77 -17.75 31.81
N ALA A 327 -27.52 -16.44 31.91
CA ALA A 327 -28.06 -15.60 32.97
C ALA A 327 -29.60 -15.50 32.96
N MET A 328 -30.22 -15.41 31.77
CA MET A 328 -31.68 -15.41 31.61
C MET A 328 -32.30 -16.77 31.93
N LEU A 329 -31.66 -17.86 31.48
CA LEU A 329 -32.11 -19.24 31.74
C LEU A 329 -32.01 -19.59 33.23
N THR A 330 -30.90 -19.24 33.88
CA THR A 330 -30.67 -19.50 35.31
C THR A 330 -31.70 -18.76 36.17
N ARG A 331 -32.15 -17.58 35.72
CA ARG A 331 -33.18 -16.78 36.40
C ARG A 331 -34.61 -17.14 36.00
N GLY A 332 -34.81 -18.07 35.07
CA GLY A 332 -36.13 -18.51 34.59
C GLY A 332 -36.92 -17.45 33.83
N LEU A 333 -36.25 -16.43 33.28
CA LEU A 333 -36.91 -15.29 32.61
C LEU A 333 -37.31 -15.60 31.16
N VAL A 334 -36.73 -16.65 30.58
CA VAL A 334 -36.96 -17.08 29.19
C VAL A 334 -36.89 -18.61 29.13
N THR A 335 -37.67 -19.23 28.25
CA THR A 335 -37.60 -20.68 28.00
C THR A 335 -36.56 -21.03 26.91
N PRO A 336 -35.89 -22.20 27.01
CA PRO A 336 -34.99 -22.68 25.97
C PRO A 336 -35.63 -22.74 24.58
N GLU A 337 -36.93 -23.06 24.53
CA GLU A 337 -37.72 -23.13 23.30
C GLU A 337 -37.87 -21.75 22.66
N ARG A 338 -38.16 -20.70 23.46
CA ARG A 338 -38.31 -19.34 22.96
C ARG A 338 -37.00 -18.77 22.43
N LEU A 339 -35.86 -19.08 23.04
CA LEU A 339 -34.54 -18.68 22.53
C LEU A 339 -34.25 -19.33 21.16
N ARG A 340 -34.60 -20.60 21.00
CA ARG A 340 -34.45 -21.34 19.73
C ARG A 340 -35.34 -20.77 18.63
N GLU A 341 -36.60 -20.44 18.93
CA GLU A 341 -37.52 -19.77 17.99
C GLU A 341 -36.95 -18.44 17.49
N ARG A 342 -36.24 -17.71 18.36
CA ARG A 342 -35.66 -16.40 18.07
C ARG A 342 -34.24 -16.48 17.49
N GLY A 343 -33.76 -17.69 17.15
CA GLY A 343 -32.47 -17.90 16.49
C GLY A 343 -31.24 -17.74 17.38
N VAL A 344 -31.43 -17.75 18.70
CA VAL A 344 -30.35 -17.68 19.70
C VAL A 344 -29.95 -19.12 20.05
N ARG A 345 -28.70 -19.48 19.77
CA ARG A 345 -28.16 -20.84 19.98
C ARG A 345 -27.52 -21.04 21.34
#